data_AF-A0A2D6X1Z5-F1
#
_entry.id   AF-A0A2D6X1Z5-F1
#
_cell.length_a   1.000
_cell.length_b   1.000
_cell.length_c   1.000
_cell.angle_alpha   90.00
_cell.angle_beta   90.00
_cell.angle_gamma   90.00
#
_symmetry.space_group_name_H-M   'P 1'
#
loop_
_entity.id
_entity.type
_entity.pdbx_description
1 polymer ?
#
loop_
_entity_poly.entity_id
_entity_poly.type
_entity_poly.pdbx_seq_one_letter_code
_entity_poly.pdbx_strand_id
1 'polypeptide(L)'
;MNPYILTDESLTVVIDGKAHTMNHDHPAWLQAKEALQHDDWDRLSNLFEVDKAVDDYFDAEAQIEVKDGGVFFAGESVHNLVVERILSFMRGGLPYKPLVKFLGKLMDNPSRRAVDELYTFLEHKNMPITAEGNFLAYKGVNNDFTDNYSGKHDNSVGQTLSMRRSGVCDDARHGCSSGFHAGSYDYAKGYASGGGNLMVVEINPADVVSVPYDCECQKLRTAEYKVVGHYETIEAPPLEEGRESYVDWDDGYENDFDKGFNEGYEAAKDELGY
;
A
#
# COMPACT_ATOMS: atom_id res chain seq x y z
N MET A 1 22.03 -3.29 -42.88
CA MET A 1 22.50 -3.90 -41.62
C MET A 1 23.28 -2.83 -40.89
N ASN A 2 22.76 -2.37 -39.75
CA ASN A 2 23.40 -1.31 -38.98
C ASN A 2 24.50 -1.92 -38.10
N PRO A 3 25.72 -1.34 -38.07
CA PRO A 3 26.77 -1.81 -37.18
C PRO A 3 26.36 -1.68 -35.72
N TYR A 4 26.67 -2.69 -34.90
CA TYR A 4 26.43 -2.64 -33.45
C TYR A 4 27.53 -3.38 -32.66
N ILE A 5 27.63 -3.04 -31.38
CA ILE A 5 28.37 -3.79 -30.36
C ILE A 5 27.48 -3.94 -29.13
N LEU A 6 27.28 -5.18 -28.70
CA LEU A 6 26.54 -5.52 -27.49
C LEU A 6 27.53 -6.14 -26.50
N THR A 7 27.58 -5.58 -25.30
CA THR A 7 28.34 -6.09 -24.15
C THR A 7 27.39 -6.34 -22.98
N ASP A 8 27.89 -6.93 -21.90
CA ASP A 8 27.09 -7.12 -20.68
C ASP A 8 26.64 -5.79 -20.06
N GLU A 9 27.41 -4.72 -20.28
CA GLU A 9 27.22 -3.41 -19.65
C GLU A 9 26.52 -2.38 -20.55
N SER A 10 26.59 -2.55 -21.87
CA SER A 10 26.09 -1.56 -22.83
C SER A 10 25.87 -2.08 -24.24
N LEU A 11 25.00 -1.40 -24.97
CA LEU A 11 24.68 -1.61 -26.37
C LEU A 11 24.96 -0.31 -27.11
N THR A 12 25.82 -0.38 -28.12
CA THR A 12 26.08 0.75 -29.02
C THR A 12 25.70 0.36 -30.44
N VAL A 13 24.92 1.20 -31.12
CA VAL A 13 24.45 0.99 -32.50
C VAL A 13 24.74 2.24 -33.33
N VAL A 14 25.12 2.05 -34.59
CA VAL A 14 25.28 3.15 -35.54
C VAL A 14 24.05 3.25 -36.44
N ILE A 15 23.25 4.30 -36.26
CA ILE A 15 22.02 4.59 -37.02
C ILE A 15 22.22 5.94 -37.72
N ASP A 16 21.96 6.01 -39.02
CA ASP A 16 22.15 7.22 -39.84
C ASP A 16 23.53 7.91 -39.68
N GLY A 17 24.58 7.10 -39.48
CA GLY A 17 25.95 7.58 -39.31
C GLY A 17 26.26 8.15 -37.93
N LYS A 18 25.34 8.08 -36.96
CA LYS A 18 25.54 8.48 -35.57
C LYS A 18 25.60 7.25 -34.66
N ALA A 19 26.53 7.27 -33.71
CA ALA A 19 26.60 6.24 -32.68
C ALA A 19 25.65 6.59 -31.53
N HIS A 20 24.78 5.64 -31.17
CA HIS A 20 23.88 5.71 -30.03
C HIS A 20 24.29 4.63 -29.03
N THR A 21 24.37 4.97 -27.75
CA THR A 21 24.79 4.04 -26.69
C THR A 21 23.76 4.00 -25.57
N MET A 22 23.44 2.80 -25.11
CA MET A 22 22.51 2.50 -24.03
C MET A 22 23.22 1.61 -23.01
N ASN A 23 23.13 1.94 -21.72
CA ASN A 23 23.68 1.11 -20.64
C ASN A 23 22.71 0.00 -20.25
N HIS A 24 23.21 -1.06 -19.60
CA HIS A 24 22.40 -2.21 -19.18
C HIS A 24 21.30 -1.85 -18.16
N ASP A 25 21.53 -0.80 -17.38
CA ASP A 25 20.56 -0.25 -16.42
C ASP A 25 19.47 0.63 -17.06
N HIS A 26 19.56 0.88 -18.37
CA HIS A 26 18.58 1.71 -19.05
C HIS A 26 17.20 1.02 -19.07
N PRO A 27 16.08 1.73 -18.80
CA PRO A 27 14.74 1.13 -18.74
C PRO A 27 14.36 0.37 -20.01
N ALA A 28 14.84 0.83 -21.17
CA ALA A 28 14.58 0.20 -22.46
C ALA A 28 15.53 -0.96 -22.82
N TRP A 29 16.43 -1.39 -21.93
CA TRP A 29 17.49 -2.36 -22.23
C TRP A 29 16.96 -3.69 -22.79
N LEU A 30 15.95 -4.27 -22.15
CA LEU A 30 15.36 -5.55 -22.58
C LEU A 30 14.69 -5.42 -23.95
N GLN A 31 13.96 -4.32 -24.17
CA GLN A 31 13.28 -4.05 -25.43
C GLN A 31 14.28 -3.76 -26.55
N ALA A 32 15.41 -3.12 -26.23
CA ALA A 32 16.49 -2.88 -27.18
C ALA A 32 17.16 -4.19 -27.62
N LYS A 33 17.36 -5.14 -26.69
CA LYS A 33 17.84 -6.49 -27.03
C LYS A 33 16.84 -7.26 -27.90
N GLU A 34 15.55 -7.19 -27.59
CA GLU A 34 14.49 -7.82 -28.38
C GLU A 34 14.43 -7.21 -29.79
N ALA A 35 14.42 -5.89 -29.92
CA ALA A 35 14.44 -5.20 -31.21
C ALA A 35 15.69 -5.57 -32.03
N LEU A 36 16.85 -5.67 -31.37
CA LEU A 36 18.10 -6.12 -32.00
C LEU A 36 18.02 -7.58 -32.49
N GLN A 37 17.39 -8.49 -31.73
CA GLN A 37 17.20 -9.90 -32.13
C GLN A 37 16.32 -10.05 -33.37
N HIS A 38 15.39 -9.12 -33.60
CA HIS A 38 14.44 -9.15 -34.70
C HIS A 38 14.80 -8.22 -35.87
N ASP A 39 16.00 -7.61 -35.86
CA ASP A 39 16.43 -6.60 -36.84
C ASP A 39 15.44 -5.42 -36.99
N ASP A 40 14.72 -5.08 -35.91
CA ASP A 40 13.74 -3.98 -35.87
C ASP A 40 14.44 -2.64 -35.57
N TRP A 41 15.13 -2.11 -36.58
CA TRP A 41 15.98 -0.93 -36.47
C TRP A 41 15.20 0.36 -36.18
N ASP A 42 13.97 0.47 -36.66
CA ASP A 42 13.11 1.64 -36.41
C ASP A 42 12.68 1.67 -34.94
N ARG A 43 12.25 0.53 -34.39
CA ARG A 43 11.97 0.40 -32.96
C ARG A 43 13.23 0.65 -32.14
N LEU A 44 14.36 0.07 -32.52
CA LEU A 44 15.63 0.24 -31.80
C LEU A 44 16.09 1.70 -31.79
N SER A 45 15.98 2.42 -32.90
CA SER A 45 16.26 3.86 -32.98
C SER A 45 15.40 4.66 -32.00
N ASN A 46 14.09 4.37 -31.95
CA ASN A 46 13.19 5.02 -31.01
C ASN A 46 13.56 4.75 -29.55
N LEU A 47 14.12 3.58 -29.23
CA LEU A 47 14.56 3.22 -27.87
C LEU A 47 15.83 3.97 -27.44
N PHE A 48 16.71 4.34 -28.38
CA PHE A 48 17.85 5.22 -28.10
C PHE A 48 17.46 6.69 -27.95
N GLU A 49 16.32 7.08 -28.50
CA GLU A 49 15.73 8.41 -28.29
C GLU A 49 14.92 8.50 -26.98
N VAL A 50 14.96 7.50 -26.10
CA VAL A 50 14.24 7.49 -24.80
C VAL A 50 14.86 8.44 -23.76
N ASP A 51 15.78 9.31 -24.17
CA ASP A 51 15.95 10.65 -23.57
C ASP A 51 14.80 11.62 -23.94
N LYS A 52 13.65 11.08 -24.36
CA LYS A 52 12.42 11.85 -24.58
C LYS A 52 12.01 12.45 -23.24
N ALA A 53 12.08 13.78 -23.21
CA ALA A 53 11.35 14.60 -22.25
C ALA A 53 9.97 13.97 -22.04
N VAL A 54 9.56 13.84 -20.78
CA VAL A 54 8.22 13.34 -20.47
C VAL A 54 7.22 14.25 -21.17
N ASP A 55 6.47 13.71 -22.12
CA ASP A 55 5.45 14.47 -22.84
C ASP A 55 4.48 15.11 -21.84
N ASP A 56 4.05 16.33 -22.14
CA ASP A 56 3.05 17.00 -21.33
C ASP A 56 1.79 16.12 -21.23
N TYR A 57 1.35 15.89 -20.00
CA TYR A 57 0.19 15.06 -19.70
C TYR A 57 -0.71 15.79 -18.71
N PHE A 58 -2.02 15.69 -18.90
CA PHE A 58 -2.98 16.28 -17.99
C PHE A 58 -4.14 15.33 -17.74
N ASP A 59 -4.43 15.11 -16.47
CA ASP A 59 -5.58 14.36 -15.98
C ASP A 59 -6.46 15.28 -15.13
N ALA A 60 -7.58 15.70 -15.71
CA ALA A 60 -8.49 16.64 -15.07
C ALA A 60 -9.20 16.05 -13.85
N GLU A 61 -9.43 14.72 -13.84
CA GLU A 61 -10.12 14.04 -12.73
C GLU A 61 -9.18 13.92 -11.52
N ALA A 62 -7.92 13.52 -11.76
CA ALA A 62 -6.91 13.47 -10.71
C ALA A 62 -6.31 14.84 -10.35
N GLN A 63 -6.62 15.89 -11.14
CA GLN A 63 -6.01 17.22 -11.05
C GLN A 63 -4.47 17.19 -11.16
N ILE A 64 -3.95 16.22 -11.92
CA ILE A 64 -2.52 16.02 -12.10
C ILE A 64 -2.09 16.51 -13.48
N GLU A 65 -1.09 17.37 -13.49
CA GLU A 65 -0.41 17.85 -14.70
C GLU A 65 1.06 17.40 -14.64
N VAL A 66 1.56 16.82 -15.72
CA VAL A 66 2.97 16.55 -15.94
C VAL A 66 3.42 17.49 -17.03
N LYS A 67 4.39 18.36 -16.71
CA LYS A 67 4.98 19.30 -17.66
C LYS A 67 6.38 19.67 -17.23
N ASP A 68 7.24 20.02 -18.19
CA ASP A 68 8.62 20.45 -17.93
C ASP A 68 9.42 19.45 -17.05
N GLY A 69 9.08 18.16 -17.13
CA GLY A 69 9.69 17.10 -16.32
C GLY A 69 9.30 17.09 -14.83
N GLY A 70 8.33 17.92 -14.43
CA GLY A 70 7.73 17.96 -13.10
C GLY A 70 6.28 17.49 -13.09
N VAL A 71 5.76 17.23 -11.89
CA VAL A 71 4.36 16.84 -11.66
C VAL A 71 3.71 17.85 -10.73
N PHE A 72 2.50 18.27 -11.07
CA PHE A 72 1.75 19.30 -10.38
C PHE A 72 0.38 18.76 -9.99
N PHE A 73 -0.08 19.07 -8.77
CA PHE A 73 -1.43 18.81 -8.30
C PHE A 73 -2.14 20.14 -8.07
N ALA A 74 -3.30 20.34 -8.70
CA ALA A 74 -4.06 21.59 -8.63
C ALA A 74 -3.23 22.87 -8.93
N GLY A 75 -2.20 22.74 -9.77
CA GLY A 75 -1.27 23.82 -10.13
C GLY A 75 -0.06 23.99 -9.22
N GLU A 76 0.04 23.25 -8.12
CA GLU A 76 1.19 23.28 -7.21
C GLU A 76 2.15 22.11 -7.50
N SER A 77 3.46 22.37 -7.45
CA SER A 77 4.47 21.34 -7.69
C SER A 77 4.46 20.30 -6.56
N VAL A 78 4.45 19.02 -6.93
CA VAL A 78 4.49 17.89 -5.99
C VAL A 78 5.83 17.17 -6.11
N HIS A 79 6.43 16.90 -4.96
CA HIS A 79 7.69 16.16 -4.86
C HIS A 79 7.54 15.05 -3.83
N ASN A 80 7.38 13.82 -4.30
CA ASN A 80 7.35 12.60 -3.48
C ASN A 80 7.73 11.37 -4.30
N LEU A 81 7.83 10.22 -3.64
CA LEU A 81 8.21 8.95 -4.28
C LEU A 81 7.23 8.51 -5.39
N VAL A 82 5.94 8.86 -5.28
CA VAL A 82 4.94 8.56 -6.32
C VAL A 82 5.26 9.32 -7.61
N VAL A 83 5.62 10.60 -7.50
CA VAL A 83 6.02 11.45 -8.64
C VAL A 83 7.23 10.87 -9.35
N GLU A 84 8.25 10.45 -8.60
CA GLU A 84 9.42 9.78 -9.17
C GLU A 84 9.04 8.51 -9.94
N ARG A 85 8.12 7.71 -9.40
CA ARG A 85 7.62 6.51 -10.07
C ARG A 85 6.81 6.83 -11.33
N ILE A 86 5.95 7.84 -11.30
CA ILE A 86 5.16 8.29 -12.47
C ILE A 86 6.11 8.68 -13.60
N LEU A 87 7.08 9.56 -13.32
CA LEU A 87 8.04 10.02 -14.32
C LEU A 87 8.89 8.86 -14.85
N SER A 88 9.33 7.95 -13.98
CA SER A 88 10.04 6.74 -14.39
C SER A 88 9.21 5.86 -15.33
N PHE A 89 7.92 5.67 -15.03
CA PHE A 89 7.02 4.88 -15.86
C PHE A 89 6.76 5.55 -17.21
N MET A 90 6.57 6.87 -17.24
CA MET A 90 6.39 7.62 -18.49
C MET A 90 7.63 7.53 -19.38
N ARG A 91 8.84 7.76 -18.82
CA ARG A 91 10.10 7.61 -19.57
C ARG A 91 10.30 6.18 -20.08
N GLY A 92 9.93 5.17 -19.28
CA GLY A 92 10.03 3.76 -19.67
C GLY A 92 8.93 3.26 -20.61
N GLY A 93 7.95 4.10 -20.99
CA GLY A 93 6.78 3.67 -21.78
C GLY A 93 5.87 2.66 -21.04
N LEU A 94 5.91 2.65 -19.71
CA LEU A 94 5.11 1.77 -18.86
C LEU A 94 3.74 2.37 -18.51
N PRO A 95 2.74 1.56 -18.12
CA PRO A 95 1.42 2.07 -17.72
C PRO A 95 1.45 2.95 -16.46
N TYR A 96 1.42 4.27 -16.62
CA TYR A 96 1.51 5.25 -15.53
C TYR A 96 0.16 5.77 -15.02
N LYS A 97 -0.92 5.63 -15.78
CA LYS A 97 -2.25 6.19 -15.45
C LYS A 97 -2.79 5.79 -14.07
N PRO A 98 -2.66 4.51 -13.63
CA PRO A 98 -3.06 4.13 -12.27
C PRO A 98 -2.33 4.92 -11.18
N LEU A 99 -1.03 5.21 -11.37
CA LEU A 99 -0.23 6.00 -10.44
C LEU A 99 -0.65 7.47 -10.41
N VAL A 100 -1.02 8.03 -11.56
CA VAL A 100 -1.55 9.41 -11.63
C VAL A 100 -2.87 9.52 -10.86
N LYS A 101 -3.82 8.61 -11.09
CA LYS A 101 -5.08 8.56 -10.33
C LYS A 101 -4.84 8.35 -8.83
N PHE A 102 -3.91 7.47 -8.48
CA PHE A 102 -3.50 7.24 -7.10
C PHE A 102 -2.94 8.51 -6.48
N LEU A 103 -2.07 9.24 -7.18
CA LEU A 103 -1.50 10.49 -6.69
C LEU A 103 -2.59 11.54 -6.45
N GLY A 104 -3.53 11.72 -7.37
CA GLY A 104 -4.65 12.65 -7.17
C GLY A 104 -5.42 12.36 -5.88
N LYS A 105 -5.84 11.09 -5.71
CA LYS A 105 -6.54 10.64 -4.49
C LYS A 105 -5.68 10.73 -3.22
N LEU A 106 -4.37 10.49 -3.34
CA LEU A 106 -3.43 10.63 -2.23
C LEU A 106 -3.35 12.10 -1.80
N MET A 107 -3.28 13.04 -2.74
CA MET A 107 -3.20 14.46 -2.43
C MET A 107 -4.49 15.02 -1.82
N ASP A 108 -5.63 14.39 -2.07
CA ASP A 108 -6.89 14.66 -1.37
C ASP A 108 -6.92 14.15 0.09
N ASN A 109 -5.92 13.38 0.52
CA ASN A 109 -5.86 12.88 1.89
C ASN A 109 -5.54 14.01 2.88
N PRO A 110 -6.40 14.28 3.88
CA PRO A 110 -6.16 15.36 4.85
C PRO A 110 -5.02 15.04 5.84
N SER A 111 -4.56 13.78 5.92
CA SER A 111 -3.42 13.39 6.75
C SER A 111 -2.13 13.57 5.95
N ARG A 112 -1.38 14.64 6.26
CA ARG A 112 -0.06 14.87 5.65
C ARG A 112 0.89 13.68 5.84
N ARG A 113 0.81 13.03 7.00
CA ARG A 113 1.57 11.81 7.28
C ARG A 113 1.23 10.69 6.30
N ALA A 114 -0.05 10.45 6.03
CA ALA A 114 -0.46 9.43 5.06
C ALA A 114 0.01 9.77 3.65
N VAL A 115 -0.02 11.05 3.25
CA VAL A 115 0.54 11.53 1.97
C VAL A 115 2.02 11.18 1.84
N ASP A 116 2.80 11.38 2.90
CA ASP A 116 4.25 11.20 2.88
C ASP A 116 4.68 9.72 3.02
N GLU A 117 3.91 8.89 3.74
CA GLU A 117 4.34 7.53 4.13
C GLU A 117 3.66 6.39 3.36
N LEU A 118 2.43 6.58 2.87
CA LEU A 118 1.61 5.48 2.35
C LEU A 118 2.29 4.76 1.18
N TYR A 119 2.81 5.49 0.20
CA TYR A 119 3.35 4.87 -1.01
C TYR A 119 4.57 3.98 -0.72
N THR A 120 5.46 4.43 0.17
CA THR A 120 6.61 3.64 0.63
C THR A 120 6.17 2.32 1.27
N PHE A 121 5.11 2.37 2.09
CA PHE A 121 4.52 1.17 2.68
C PHE A 121 3.95 0.21 1.62
N LEU A 122 3.22 0.73 0.63
CA LEU A 122 2.64 -0.09 -0.44
C LEU A 122 3.73 -0.79 -1.26
N GLU A 123 4.81 -0.08 -1.60
CA GLU A 123 5.94 -0.62 -2.34
C GLU A 123 6.67 -1.72 -1.53
N HIS A 124 6.95 -1.46 -0.26
CA HIS A 124 7.64 -2.42 0.60
C HIS A 124 6.82 -3.70 0.81
N LYS A 125 5.49 -3.60 0.90
CA LYS A 125 4.59 -4.75 1.15
C LYS A 125 3.95 -5.32 -0.12
N ASN A 126 4.42 -4.91 -1.31
CA ASN A 126 3.94 -5.37 -2.61
C ASN A 126 2.41 -5.23 -2.80
N MET A 127 1.84 -4.11 -2.37
CA MET A 127 0.40 -3.85 -2.48
C MET A 127 0.08 -3.24 -3.86
N PRO A 128 -0.73 -3.92 -4.70
CA PRO A 128 -0.98 -3.48 -6.06
C PRO A 128 -1.96 -2.30 -6.11
N ILE A 129 -1.67 -1.34 -7.00
CA ILE A 129 -2.56 -0.22 -7.33
C ILE A 129 -3.51 -0.65 -8.45
N THR A 130 -4.79 -0.37 -8.25
CA THR A 130 -5.89 -0.65 -9.20
C THR A 130 -5.92 0.35 -10.35
N ALA A 131 -6.62 0.03 -11.43
CA ALA A 131 -6.81 0.94 -12.57
C ALA A 131 -7.48 2.29 -12.20
N GLU A 132 -8.19 2.33 -11.07
CA GLU A 132 -8.85 3.53 -10.56
C GLU A 132 -8.01 4.30 -9.53
N GLY A 133 -6.77 3.91 -9.28
CA GLY A 133 -5.89 4.60 -8.32
C GLY A 133 -6.21 4.30 -6.85
N ASN A 134 -7.07 3.32 -6.56
CA ASN A 134 -7.13 2.67 -5.24
C ASN A 134 -6.02 1.62 -5.14
N PHE A 135 -5.82 1.00 -3.97
CA PHE A 135 -4.89 -0.12 -3.82
C PHE A 135 -5.55 -1.32 -3.13
N LEU A 136 -5.00 -2.51 -3.33
CA LEU A 136 -5.46 -3.73 -2.67
C LEU A 136 -4.60 -4.04 -1.44
N ALA A 137 -5.26 -4.48 -0.37
CA ALA A 137 -4.65 -4.98 0.85
C ALA A 137 -5.38 -6.22 1.35
N TYR A 138 -4.90 -6.80 2.44
CA TYR A 138 -5.47 -8.00 3.04
C TYR A 138 -6.07 -7.73 4.42
N LYS A 139 -7.11 -8.48 4.76
CA LYS A 139 -7.77 -8.42 6.06
C LYS A 139 -8.13 -9.82 6.57
N GLY A 140 -7.62 -10.18 7.74
CA GLY A 140 -8.05 -11.37 8.47
C GLY A 140 -9.34 -11.12 9.23
N VAL A 141 -10.29 -12.04 9.11
CA VAL A 141 -11.61 -11.99 9.75
C VAL A 141 -11.99 -13.37 10.31
N ASN A 142 -13.01 -13.41 11.15
CA ASN A 142 -13.52 -14.64 11.75
C ASN A 142 -14.12 -15.58 10.70
N ASN A 143 -14.44 -16.81 11.12
CA ASN A 143 -15.04 -17.81 10.24
C ASN A 143 -16.41 -17.39 9.68
N ASP A 144 -17.13 -16.54 10.41
CA ASP A 144 -18.42 -15.95 10.02
C ASP A 144 -18.27 -14.60 9.29
N PHE A 145 -17.06 -14.27 8.84
CA PHE A 145 -16.70 -13.02 8.17
C PHE A 145 -16.79 -11.74 9.03
N THR A 146 -16.98 -11.85 10.34
CA THR A 146 -16.94 -10.69 11.22
C THR A 146 -15.52 -10.26 11.59
N ASP A 147 -15.31 -9.01 11.95
CA ASP A 147 -14.00 -8.54 12.42
C ASP A 147 -13.60 -9.19 13.76
N ASN A 148 -12.32 -9.54 13.90
CA ASN A 148 -11.83 -10.30 15.07
C ASN A 148 -11.97 -9.59 16.42
N TYR A 149 -11.97 -8.25 16.43
CA TYR A 149 -11.96 -7.50 17.69
C TYR A 149 -13.38 -7.29 18.23
N SER A 150 -14.29 -6.78 17.40
CA SER A 150 -15.65 -6.45 17.85
C SER A 150 -16.69 -7.51 17.52
N GLY A 151 -16.43 -8.38 16.53
CA GLY A 151 -17.38 -9.39 16.05
C GLY A 151 -18.66 -8.78 15.46
N LYS A 152 -18.64 -7.51 15.02
CA LYS A 152 -19.85 -6.76 14.62
C LYS A 152 -19.88 -6.39 13.16
N HIS A 153 -18.71 -6.25 12.53
CA HIS A 153 -18.58 -5.74 11.19
C HIS A 153 -18.49 -6.90 10.19
N ASP A 154 -19.52 -7.08 9.37
CA ASP A 154 -19.53 -8.07 8.28
C ASP A 154 -18.55 -7.68 7.17
N ASN A 155 -17.60 -8.56 6.89
CA ASN A 155 -16.60 -8.42 5.83
C ASN A 155 -16.84 -9.41 4.68
N SER A 156 -18.08 -9.81 4.44
CA SER A 156 -18.45 -10.58 3.24
C SER A 156 -18.10 -9.80 1.96
N VAL A 157 -17.82 -10.52 0.88
CA VAL A 157 -17.47 -9.90 -0.42
C VAL A 157 -18.60 -8.97 -0.89
N GLY A 158 -18.22 -7.76 -1.30
CA GLY A 158 -19.15 -6.71 -1.73
C GLY A 158 -19.50 -5.70 -0.64
N GLN A 159 -19.20 -5.97 0.64
CA GLN A 159 -19.43 -5.01 1.72
C GLN A 159 -18.47 -3.83 1.61
N THR A 160 -18.99 -2.63 1.88
CA THR A 160 -18.20 -1.42 2.11
C THR A 160 -18.37 -1.03 3.56
N LEU A 161 -17.25 -0.90 4.26
CA LEU A 161 -17.23 -0.58 5.68
C LEU A 161 -16.62 0.79 5.85
N SER A 162 -17.34 1.68 6.54
CA SER A 162 -16.91 3.04 6.78
C SER A 162 -17.20 3.49 8.20
N MET A 163 -16.35 4.39 8.70
CA MET A 163 -16.54 5.10 9.94
C MET A 163 -16.14 6.55 9.78
N ARG A 164 -16.58 7.41 10.70
CA ARG A 164 -16.08 8.80 10.70
C ARG A 164 -14.57 8.79 10.85
N ARG A 165 -13.87 9.47 9.94
CA ARG A 165 -12.41 9.59 9.97
C ARG A 165 -11.86 10.05 11.33
N SER A 166 -12.56 10.96 12.00
CA SER A 166 -12.20 11.44 13.34
C SER A 166 -12.29 10.36 14.44
N GLY A 167 -12.88 9.21 14.16
CA GLY A 167 -12.90 8.03 15.02
C GLY A 167 -11.71 7.10 14.82
N VAL A 168 -10.88 7.35 13.81
CA VAL A 168 -9.65 6.59 13.52
C VAL A 168 -8.47 7.29 14.19
N CYS A 169 -7.63 6.53 14.89
CA CYS A 169 -6.44 7.09 15.52
C CYS A 169 -5.38 7.44 14.47
N ASP A 170 -4.94 8.69 14.48
CA ASP A 170 -3.92 9.27 13.60
C ASP A 170 -2.48 9.15 14.16
N ASP A 171 -2.35 8.82 15.44
CA ASP A 171 -1.07 8.60 16.08
C ASP A 171 -0.45 7.25 15.68
N ALA A 172 0.53 7.29 14.78
CA ALA A 172 1.28 6.14 14.26
C ALA A 172 2.07 5.38 15.34
N ARG A 173 2.29 5.98 16.51
CA ARG A 173 2.99 5.34 17.65
C ARG A 173 2.12 4.31 18.36
N HIS A 174 0.79 4.44 18.25
CA HIS A 174 -0.13 3.43 18.77
C HIS A 174 -0.29 2.31 17.76
N GLY A 175 0.12 1.12 18.18
CA GLY A 175 0.10 -0.05 17.31
C GLY A 175 -1.28 -0.61 17.05
N CYS A 176 -2.01 -0.92 18.11
CA CYS A 176 -3.40 -1.35 18.05
C CYS A 176 -4.27 -0.22 18.59
N SER A 177 -5.03 0.45 17.72
CA SER A 177 -5.90 1.56 18.12
C SER A 177 -7.17 1.58 17.28
N SER A 178 -8.04 2.58 17.51
CA SER A 178 -9.30 2.71 16.81
C SER A 178 -9.08 2.94 15.31
N GLY A 179 -9.88 2.25 14.49
CA GLY A 179 -9.79 2.31 13.05
C GLY A 179 -9.99 0.95 12.41
N PHE A 180 -10.27 0.95 11.11
CA PHE A 180 -10.22 -0.29 10.36
C PHE A 180 -8.77 -0.62 9.97
N HIS A 181 -8.37 -1.85 10.28
CA HIS A 181 -7.06 -2.37 9.92
C HIS A 181 -7.14 -3.24 8.66
N ALA A 182 -6.16 -3.01 7.79
CA ALA A 182 -5.78 -3.86 6.65
C ALA A 182 -4.25 -3.85 6.54
N GLY A 183 -3.66 -4.84 5.89
CA GLY A 183 -2.21 -4.97 5.86
C GLY A 183 -1.69 -5.91 4.79
N SER A 184 -0.42 -6.30 4.96
CA SER A 184 0.21 -7.32 4.14
C SER A 184 -0.48 -8.67 4.29
N TYR A 185 -0.21 -9.56 3.35
CA TYR A 185 -0.70 -10.94 3.39
C TYR A 185 -0.35 -11.62 4.71
N ASP A 186 0.93 -11.60 5.11
CA ASP A 186 1.43 -12.29 6.30
C ASP A 186 0.77 -11.76 7.59
N TYR A 187 0.62 -10.44 7.70
CA TYR A 187 -0.05 -9.83 8.84
C TYR A 187 -1.50 -10.26 8.93
N ALA A 188 -2.25 -10.11 7.83
CA ALA A 188 -3.67 -10.44 7.79
C ALA A 188 -3.92 -11.94 7.99
N LYS A 189 -3.04 -12.81 7.46
CA LYS A 189 -3.07 -14.26 7.67
C LYS A 189 -2.87 -14.63 9.13
N GLY A 190 -1.98 -13.95 9.84
CA GLY A 190 -1.79 -14.14 11.28
C GLY A 190 -3.09 -13.94 12.07
N TYR A 191 -3.91 -12.96 11.69
CA TYR A 191 -5.21 -12.71 12.31
C TYR A 191 -6.28 -13.75 11.98
N ALA A 192 -6.19 -14.46 10.86
CA ALA A 192 -7.12 -15.53 10.49
C ALA A 192 -6.63 -16.95 10.91
N SER A 193 -5.45 -17.05 11.55
CA SER A 193 -4.78 -18.32 11.86
C SER A 193 -5.54 -19.25 12.82
N GLY A 194 -6.49 -18.71 13.60
CA GLY A 194 -7.33 -19.47 14.54
C GLY A 194 -8.56 -20.15 13.94
N GLY A 195 -8.70 -20.19 12.61
CA GLY A 195 -9.89 -20.72 11.95
C GLY A 195 -10.80 -19.63 11.38
N GLY A 196 -10.28 -18.80 10.48
CA GLY A 196 -10.97 -17.64 9.92
C GLY A 196 -10.86 -17.53 8.41
N ASN A 197 -11.07 -16.31 7.89
CA ASN A 197 -10.97 -16.02 6.47
C ASN A 197 -10.01 -14.87 6.21
N LEU A 198 -9.27 -14.98 5.11
CA LEU A 198 -8.45 -13.91 4.58
C LEU A 198 -9.20 -13.24 3.42
N MET A 199 -9.44 -11.95 3.55
CA MET A 199 -10.17 -11.14 2.58
C MET A 199 -9.23 -10.21 1.82
N VAL A 200 -9.57 -9.93 0.57
CA VAL A 200 -8.96 -8.86 -0.24
C VAL A 200 -9.83 -7.62 -0.13
N VAL A 201 -9.23 -6.51 0.26
CA VAL A 201 -9.90 -5.22 0.40
C VAL A 201 -9.30 -4.18 -0.55
N GLU A 202 -10.16 -3.34 -1.12
CA GLU A 202 -9.79 -2.19 -1.92
C GLU A 202 -9.93 -0.92 -1.08
N ILE A 203 -8.89 -0.10 -1.07
CA ILE A 203 -8.79 1.10 -0.22
C ILE A 203 -8.44 2.31 -1.08
N ASN A 204 -9.17 3.39 -0.89
CA ASN A 204 -8.85 4.68 -1.47
C ASN A 204 -7.74 5.34 -0.64
N PRO A 205 -6.62 5.78 -1.24
CA PRO A 205 -5.55 6.43 -0.50
C PRO A 205 -6.00 7.70 0.24
N ALA A 206 -7.10 8.35 -0.14
CA ALA A 206 -7.68 9.47 0.62
C ALA A 206 -8.20 9.07 2.02
N ASP A 207 -8.64 7.82 2.18
CA ASP A 207 -9.27 7.31 3.41
C ASP A 207 -8.26 6.74 4.42
N VAL A 208 -7.00 6.58 4.01
CA VAL A 208 -5.91 6.17 4.91
C VAL A 208 -5.65 7.27 5.93
N VAL A 209 -5.53 6.89 7.19
CA VAL A 209 -5.33 7.83 8.31
C VAL A 209 -3.90 7.80 8.82
N SER A 210 -3.36 6.59 9.05
CA SER A 210 -2.00 6.40 9.55
C SER A 210 -1.45 5.02 9.21
N VAL A 211 -0.13 4.93 9.07
CA VAL A 211 0.61 3.66 8.96
C VAL A 211 1.37 3.48 10.29
N PRO A 212 0.93 2.58 11.18
CA PRO A 212 1.63 2.34 12.44
C PRO A 212 3.09 1.92 12.26
N TYR A 213 3.96 2.31 13.20
CA TYR A 213 5.38 1.91 13.20
C TYR A 213 5.61 0.50 13.78
N ASP A 214 4.63 -0.03 14.51
CA ASP A 214 4.70 -1.38 15.07
C ASP A 214 4.48 -2.44 13.99
N CYS A 215 4.75 -3.70 14.35
CA CYS A 215 4.61 -4.85 13.44
C CYS A 215 5.38 -4.67 12.12
N GLU A 216 6.60 -4.11 12.14
CA GLU A 216 7.44 -3.89 10.95
C GLU A 216 6.72 -3.16 9.80
N CYS A 217 5.84 -2.20 10.16
CA CYS A 217 4.97 -1.48 9.22
C CYS A 217 4.23 -2.47 8.31
N GLN A 218 3.56 -3.48 8.87
CA GLN A 218 2.80 -4.48 8.09
C GLN A 218 1.30 -4.16 7.95
N LYS A 219 0.79 -3.14 8.65
CA LYS A 219 -0.63 -2.75 8.63
C LYS A 219 -0.79 -1.24 8.41
N LEU A 220 -2.01 -0.84 8.08
CA LEU A 220 -2.44 0.55 8.03
C LEU A 220 -3.79 0.71 8.73
N ARG A 221 -4.13 1.96 9.06
CA ARG A 221 -5.46 2.38 9.55
C ARG A 221 -6.18 3.18 8.47
N THR A 222 -7.41 2.78 8.16
CA THR A 222 -8.29 3.47 7.21
C THR A 222 -9.66 3.78 7.82
N ALA A 223 -10.29 4.84 7.31
CA ALA A 223 -11.68 5.18 7.63
C ALA A 223 -12.70 4.39 6.81
N GLU A 224 -12.33 3.97 5.60
CA GLU A 224 -13.18 3.23 4.67
C GLU A 224 -12.39 2.19 3.86
N TYR A 225 -13.04 1.07 3.52
CA TYR A 225 -12.58 0.10 2.53
C TYR A 225 -13.77 -0.71 1.98
N LYS A 226 -13.55 -1.34 0.83
CA LYS A 226 -14.49 -2.27 0.22
C LYS A 226 -13.89 -3.67 0.18
N VAL A 227 -14.66 -4.68 0.58
CA VAL A 227 -14.26 -6.08 0.41
C VAL A 227 -14.51 -6.49 -1.04
N VAL A 228 -13.47 -6.85 -1.77
CA VAL A 228 -13.52 -7.15 -3.21
C VAL A 228 -13.30 -8.62 -3.53
N GLY A 229 -12.82 -9.41 -2.58
CA GLY A 229 -12.63 -10.84 -2.80
C GLY A 229 -12.39 -11.62 -1.50
N HIS A 230 -12.72 -12.90 -1.55
CA HIS A 230 -12.27 -13.89 -0.59
C HIS A 230 -11.00 -14.52 -1.14
N TYR A 231 -9.93 -14.54 -0.34
CA TYR A 231 -8.63 -15.07 -0.78
C TYR A 231 -8.47 -16.53 -0.36
N GLU A 232 -8.57 -16.81 0.94
CA GLU A 232 -8.47 -18.17 1.49
C GLU A 232 -9.29 -18.29 2.78
N THR A 233 -9.83 -19.49 3.03
CA THR A 233 -10.31 -19.89 4.36
C THR A 233 -9.17 -20.64 5.04
N ILE A 234 -8.88 -20.27 6.28
CA ILE A 234 -7.84 -20.90 7.09
C ILE A 234 -8.53 -21.84 8.06
N GLU A 235 -8.16 -23.13 8.02
CA GLU A 235 -8.66 -24.10 8.99
C GLU A 235 -7.99 -23.87 10.35
N ALA A 236 -8.79 -23.98 11.41
CA ALA A 236 -8.25 -23.96 12.77
C ALA A 236 -7.30 -25.15 12.93
N PRO A 237 -6.11 -24.97 13.54
CA PRO A 237 -5.29 -26.10 13.92
C PRO A 237 -6.12 -27.05 14.81
N PRO A 238 -5.97 -28.38 14.65
CA PRO A 238 -6.68 -29.33 15.48
C PRO A 238 -6.39 -29.03 16.95
N LEU A 239 -7.45 -28.94 17.76
CA LEU A 239 -7.31 -28.75 19.20
C LEU A 239 -6.46 -29.92 19.73
N GLU A 240 -5.29 -29.63 20.32
CA GLU A 240 -4.56 -30.66 21.05
C GLU A 240 -5.44 -31.08 22.23
N GLU A 241 -5.93 -32.34 22.21
CA GLU A 241 -6.62 -32.92 23.35
C GLU A 241 -5.69 -32.85 24.58
N GLY A 242 -6.01 -31.96 25.53
CA GLY A 242 -5.38 -31.95 26.85
C GLY A 242 -4.35 -30.84 27.15
N ARG A 243 -4.30 -29.74 26.39
CA ARG A 243 -3.71 -28.49 26.90
C ARG A 243 -4.72 -27.35 26.83
N GLU A 244 -5.34 -27.05 27.97
CA GLU A 244 -5.89 -25.71 28.20
C GLU A 244 -4.73 -24.71 28.23
N SER A 245 -4.33 -24.19 27.07
CA SER A 245 -3.64 -22.91 27.03
C SER A 245 -4.67 -21.86 26.65
N TYR A 246 -5.30 -21.27 27.66
CA TYR A 246 -5.78 -19.91 27.53
C TYR A 246 -4.56 -19.07 27.17
N VAL A 247 -4.43 -18.68 25.91
CA VAL A 247 -3.58 -17.53 25.59
C VAL A 247 -4.40 -16.34 26.02
N ASP A 248 -4.26 -16.01 27.31
CA ASP A 248 -4.70 -14.76 27.87
C ASP A 248 -3.93 -13.67 27.12
N TRP A 249 -4.64 -12.86 26.34
CA TRP A 249 -4.11 -11.63 25.77
C TRP A 249 -4.21 -10.49 26.80
N ASP A 250 -4.23 -10.80 28.10
CA ASP A 250 -3.86 -9.89 29.15
C ASP A 250 -2.33 -9.90 29.26
N ASP A 251 -1.68 -9.08 28.43
CA ASP A 251 -0.29 -8.68 28.67
C ASP A 251 -0.26 -8.00 30.05
N GLY A 252 0.09 -8.79 31.06
CA GLY A 252 0.27 -8.37 32.44
C GLY A 252 1.26 -7.22 32.56
N TYR A 253 0.76 -6.01 32.44
CA TYR A 253 1.22 -4.87 33.20
C TYR A 253 0.24 -4.69 34.35
N GLU A 254 0.53 -5.35 35.49
CA GLU A 254 0.03 -4.86 36.78
C GLU A 254 0.55 -3.43 36.93
N ASN A 255 -0.28 -2.46 36.56
CA ASN A 255 -0.03 -1.06 36.86
C ASN A 255 -0.41 -0.89 38.33
N ASP A 256 0.54 -0.49 39.17
CA ASP A 256 0.33 -0.14 40.60
C ASP A 256 -0.81 0.89 40.82
N PHE A 257 -1.34 1.46 39.74
CA PHE A 257 -2.50 2.33 39.71
C PHE A 257 -3.83 1.61 40.07
N ASP A 258 -4.00 0.33 39.70
CA ASP A 258 -5.26 -0.40 39.95
C ASP A 258 -5.41 -0.87 41.41
N LYS A 259 -4.29 -1.09 42.12
CA LYS A 259 -4.34 -1.34 43.57
C LYS A 259 -4.86 -0.13 44.34
N GLY A 260 -4.38 1.07 44.01
CA GLY A 260 -4.83 2.30 44.65
C GLY A 260 -6.31 2.61 44.38
N PHE A 261 -6.82 2.27 43.19
CA PHE A 261 -8.22 2.47 42.84
C PHE A 261 -9.14 1.49 43.60
N ASN A 262 -8.78 0.21 43.69
CA ASN A 262 -9.56 -0.77 44.44
C ASN A 262 -9.54 -0.53 45.96
N GLU A 263 -8.38 -0.16 46.54
CA GLU A 263 -8.29 0.17 47.96
C GLU A 263 -9.12 1.41 48.32
N GLY A 264 -9.13 2.44 47.45
CA GLY A 264 -9.96 3.62 47.62
C GLY A 264 -11.47 3.35 47.45
N TYR A 265 -11.83 2.44 46.54
CA TYR A 265 -13.23 2.06 46.29
C TYR A 265 -13.83 1.23 47.43
N GLU A 266 -13.07 0.29 48.00
CA GLU A 266 -13.51 -0.51 49.15
C GLU A 266 -13.59 0.33 50.44
N ALA A 267 -12.64 1.24 50.67
CA ALA A 267 -12.73 2.20 51.79
C ALA A 267 -13.97 3.11 51.69
N ALA A 268 -14.35 3.51 50.48
CA ALA A 268 -15.55 4.33 50.25
C ALA A 268 -16.86 3.54 50.43
N LYS A 269 -16.90 2.23 50.15
CA LYS A 269 -18.06 1.38 50.45
C LYS A 269 -18.30 1.22 51.94
N ASP A 270 -17.23 0.99 52.71
CA ASP A 270 -17.30 0.87 54.16
C ASP A 270 -17.79 2.17 54.84
N GLU A 271 -17.38 3.34 54.33
CA GLU A 271 -17.89 4.64 54.82
C GLU A 271 -19.34 4.93 54.41
N LEU A 272 -19.82 4.37 53.29
CA LEU A 272 -21.17 4.59 52.75
C LEU A 272 -22.18 3.48 53.14
N GLY A 273 -21.74 2.43 53.82
CA GLY A 273 -22.59 1.39 54.40
C GLY A 273 -23.28 0.45 53.41
N TYR A 274 -22.60 0.09 52.31
CA TYR A 274 -23.03 -0.94 51.36
C TYR A 274 -22.36 -2.28 51.62
#